data_AF-A0A1M7C7F9-F1
#
_entry.id   AF-A0A1M7C7F9-F1
#
_cell.length_a   1.000
_cell.length_b   1.000
_cell.length_c   1.000
_cell.angle_alpha   90.00
_cell.angle_beta   90.00
_cell.angle_gamma   90.00
#
_symmetry.space_group_name_H-M   'P 1'
#
loop_
_entity.id
_entity.type
_entity.pdbx_description
1 polymer ?
#
loop_
_entity_poly.entity_id
_entity_poly.type
_entity_poly.pdbx_seq_one_letter_code
_entity_poly.pdbx_strand_id
1 'polypeptide(L)'
;MTRHILFSALLTVLAALPQLAAAQSAEALDFHARFEERCFSCHGHAGPFVRDHLQIDDTGAIVTENGQSVDALLDRHAGGLNETEKPLFLSVFRKQIETGGLFRDKCIICHDRAYELARLKLILRDGQVMGRYSDRDIGTFLLNHGRLTPEEAELMTDVFFALLQGRR
;
A
#
# COMPACT_ATOMS: atom_id res chain seq x y z
N MET A 1 -14.71 27.45 75.74
CA MET A 1 -15.39 26.13 75.68
C MET A 1 -16.32 26.11 74.48
N THR A 2 -15.96 25.47 73.36
CA THR A 2 -16.84 24.66 72.49
C THR A 2 -16.05 24.23 71.24
N ARG A 3 -15.69 22.95 71.18
CA ARG A 3 -15.27 22.26 69.96
C ARG A 3 -16.55 21.81 69.26
N HIS A 4 -16.76 22.17 68.00
CA HIS A 4 -17.69 21.44 67.15
C HIS A 4 -16.92 20.87 65.97
N ILE A 5 -16.79 19.55 66.02
CA ILE A 5 -16.31 18.65 64.98
C ILE A 5 -17.42 18.58 63.94
N LEU A 6 -17.10 18.84 62.67
CA LEU A 6 -17.95 18.41 61.56
C LEU A 6 -17.12 17.57 60.60
N PHE A 7 -17.36 16.27 60.71
CA PHE A 7 -16.96 15.22 59.78
C PHE A 7 -17.42 15.60 58.37
N SER A 8 -16.48 15.90 57.47
CA SER A 8 -16.78 15.95 56.04
C SER A 8 -16.84 14.54 55.50
N ALA A 9 -18.04 14.15 55.06
CA ALA A 9 -18.34 12.85 54.48
C ALA A 9 -17.54 12.61 53.21
N LEU A 10 -16.82 11.49 53.19
CA LEU A 10 -16.06 10.97 52.07
C LEU A 10 -17.04 10.37 51.05
N LEU A 11 -17.27 11.07 49.94
CA LEU A 11 -18.08 10.57 48.82
C LEU A 11 -17.15 9.96 47.76
N THR A 12 -16.91 8.66 47.87
CA THR A 12 -16.10 7.91 46.89
C THR A 12 -16.95 7.63 45.65
N VAL A 13 -16.91 8.55 44.67
CA VAL A 13 -17.51 8.30 43.34
C VAL A 13 -16.59 7.35 42.59
N LEU A 14 -17.02 6.09 42.47
CA LEU A 14 -16.36 5.06 41.67
C LEU A 14 -16.55 5.41 40.19
N ALA A 15 -15.58 6.11 39.60
CA ALA A 15 -15.59 6.47 38.19
C ALA A 15 -15.42 5.21 37.33
N ALA A 16 -16.50 4.77 36.69
CA ALA A 16 -16.45 3.80 35.59
C ALA A 16 -15.81 4.49 34.37
N LEU A 17 -14.49 4.39 34.27
CA LEU A 17 -13.74 4.82 33.09
C LEU A 17 -14.15 3.95 31.90
N PRO A 18 -14.69 4.51 30.80
CA PRO A 18 -14.86 3.77 29.57
C PRO A 18 -13.46 3.39 29.08
N GLN A 19 -13.20 2.09 28.97
CA GLN A 19 -12.03 1.58 28.26
C GLN A 19 -12.19 1.98 26.79
N LEU A 20 -11.67 3.17 26.45
CA LEU A 20 -11.30 3.49 25.08
C LEU A 20 -10.27 2.43 24.68
N ALA A 21 -10.74 1.37 24.04
CA ALA A 21 -9.89 0.48 23.28
C ALA A 21 -9.17 1.37 22.26
N ALA A 22 -7.90 1.67 22.54
CA ALA A 22 -7.01 2.20 21.54
C ALA A 22 -6.99 1.13 20.45
N ALA A 23 -7.74 1.36 19.37
CA ALA A 23 -7.49 0.72 18.10
C ALA A 23 -6.07 1.14 17.74
N GLN A 24 -5.10 0.31 18.14
CA GLN A 24 -3.77 0.36 17.57
C GLN A 24 -4.03 0.15 16.09
N SER A 25 -3.97 1.23 15.32
CA SER A 25 -3.89 1.14 13.88
C SER A 25 -2.65 0.29 13.63
N ALA A 26 -2.86 -0.96 13.20
CA ALA A 26 -1.79 -1.75 12.64
C ALA A 26 -1.10 -0.83 11.63
N GLU A 27 0.17 -0.53 11.87
CA GLU A 27 0.93 0.32 10.96
C GLU A 27 0.82 -0.35 9.60
N ALA A 28 0.22 0.38 8.64
CA ALA A 28 -0.05 -0.20 7.35
C ALA A 28 1.31 -0.58 6.75
N LEU A 29 1.45 -1.83 6.33
CA LEU A 29 2.70 -2.38 5.87
C LEU A 29 3.10 -1.72 4.53
N ASP A 30 4.27 -1.08 4.46
CA ASP A 30 4.80 -0.51 3.21
C ASP A 30 5.38 -1.63 2.33
N PHE A 31 4.64 -1.98 1.27
CA PHE A 31 5.04 -3.00 0.32
C PHE A 31 6.46 -2.78 -0.23
N HIS A 32 6.80 -1.55 -0.62
CA HIS A 32 8.08 -1.29 -1.27
C HIS A 32 9.23 -1.48 -0.30
N ALA A 33 9.11 -0.92 0.92
CA ALA A 33 10.13 -1.08 1.94
C ALA A 33 10.37 -2.57 2.26
N ARG A 34 9.30 -3.36 2.37
CA ARG A 34 9.41 -4.81 2.64
C ARG A 34 9.97 -5.58 1.45
N PHE A 35 9.62 -5.22 0.23
CA PHE A 35 10.21 -5.83 -0.95
C PHE A 35 11.72 -5.52 -1.04
N GLU A 36 12.12 -4.27 -0.75
CA GLU A 36 13.54 -3.90 -0.75
C GLU A 36 14.34 -4.63 0.34
N GLU A 37 13.77 -4.77 1.54
CA GLU A 37 14.39 -5.52 2.63
C GLU A 37 14.57 -7.00 2.31
N ARG A 38 13.55 -7.65 1.72
CA ARG A 38 13.50 -9.13 1.61
C ARG A 38 13.91 -9.68 0.25
N CYS A 39 13.69 -8.94 -0.83
CA CYS A 39 13.73 -9.49 -2.20
C CYS A 39 14.76 -8.80 -3.10
N PHE A 40 15.08 -7.53 -2.83
CA PHE A 40 15.86 -6.70 -3.77
C PHE A 40 17.25 -7.23 -4.09
N SER A 41 17.97 -7.78 -3.10
CA SER A 41 19.34 -8.27 -3.29
C SER A 41 19.45 -9.36 -4.36
N CYS A 42 18.38 -10.15 -4.58
CA CYS A 42 18.35 -11.22 -5.57
C CYS A 42 17.53 -10.86 -6.82
N HIS A 43 16.47 -10.06 -6.67
CA HIS A 43 15.49 -9.80 -7.74
C HIS A 43 15.54 -8.40 -8.34
N GLY A 44 16.32 -7.47 -7.78
CA GLY A 44 16.26 -6.06 -8.15
C GLY A 44 14.95 -5.40 -7.70
N HIS A 45 14.44 -4.41 -8.42
CA HIS A 45 13.20 -3.72 -8.03
C HIS A 45 11.93 -4.50 -8.44
N ALA A 46 10.86 -4.34 -7.64
CA ALA A 46 9.59 -5.04 -7.85
C ALA A 46 8.99 -4.85 -9.25
N GLY A 47 8.97 -3.62 -9.78
CA GLY A 47 8.34 -3.31 -11.07
C GLY A 47 8.90 -4.14 -12.23
N PRO A 48 10.22 -4.09 -12.49
CA PRO A 48 10.86 -4.98 -13.46
C PRO A 48 10.67 -6.45 -13.16
N PHE A 49 10.87 -6.89 -11.91
CA PHE A 49 10.72 -8.28 -11.52
C PHE A 49 9.34 -8.84 -11.86
N VAL A 50 8.27 -8.14 -11.47
CA VAL A 50 6.89 -8.59 -11.68
C VAL A 50 6.58 -8.68 -13.18
N ARG A 51 6.92 -7.64 -13.94
CA ARG A 51 6.65 -7.59 -15.38
C ARG A 51 7.39 -8.67 -16.15
N ASP A 52 8.64 -8.91 -15.79
CA ASP A 52 9.53 -9.76 -16.57
C ASP A 52 9.44 -11.23 -16.16
N HIS A 53 8.92 -11.56 -14.97
CA HIS A 53 8.93 -12.93 -14.45
C HIS A 53 7.59 -13.48 -13.97
N LEU A 54 6.56 -12.65 -13.82
CA LEU A 54 5.25 -13.07 -13.32
C LEU A 54 4.15 -12.82 -14.36
N GLN A 55 3.15 -13.69 -14.33
CA GLN A 55 1.98 -13.60 -15.19
C GLN A 55 0.73 -14.10 -14.44
N ILE A 56 -0.44 -13.79 -14.98
CA ILE A 56 -1.70 -14.37 -14.53
C ILE A 56 -2.09 -15.47 -15.53
N ASP A 57 -2.34 -16.68 -15.04
CA ASP A 57 -2.79 -17.79 -15.89
C ASP A 57 -4.30 -17.76 -16.15
N ASP A 58 -4.79 -18.72 -16.95
CA ASP A 58 -6.22 -18.83 -17.33
C ASP A 58 -7.15 -19.06 -16.12
N THR A 59 -6.61 -19.49 -14.98
CA THR A 59 -7.38 -19.66 -13.73
C THR A 59 -7.43 -18.38 -12.90
N GLY A 60 -6.69 -17.35 -13.31
CA GLY A 60 -6.52 -16.12 -12.57
C GLY A 60 -5.40 -16.19 -11.53
N ALA A 61 -4.63 -17.28 -11.43
CA ALA A 61 -3.55 -17.40 -10.46
C ALA A 61 -2.29 -16.65 -10.92
N ILE A 62 -1.56 -16.05 -9.98
CA ILE A 62 -0.24 -15.48 -10.27
C ILE A 62 0.78 -16.61 -10.32
N VAL A 63 1.41 -16.77 -11.47
CA VAL A 63 2.42 -17.80 -11.72
C VAL A 63 3.71 -17.19 -12.24
N THR A 64 4.82 -17.91 -12.06
CA THR A 64 6.10 -17.61 -12.69
C THR A 64 6.07 -17.94 -14.19
N GLU A 65 7.13 -17.56 -14.92
CA GLU A 65 7.30 -17.89 -16.36
C GLU A 65 7.20 -19.40 -16.66
N ASN A 66 7.64 -20.24 -15.73
CA ASN A 66 7.57 -21.71 -15.84
C ASN A 66 6.30 -22.32 -15.21
N GLY A 67 5.30 -21.50 -14.87
CA GLY A 67 3.98 -21.96 -14.40
C GLY A 67 3.91 -22.36 -12.91
N GLN A 68 4.89 -21.99 -12.10
CA GLN A 68 4.85 -22.27 -10.65
C GLN A 68 3.98 -21.22 -9.95
N SER A 69 3.09 -21.67 -9.07
CA SER A 69 2.27 -20.79 -8.23
C SER A 69 3.15 -19.86 -7.39
N VAL A 70 2.99 -18.55 -7.55
CA VAL A 70 3.68 -17.53 -6.73
C VAL A 70 3.21 -17.59 -5.28
N ASP A 71 1.91 -17.82 -5.04
CA ASP A 71 1.36 -17.95 -3.68
C ASP A 71 2.10 -19.04 -2.87
N ALA A 72 2.10 -20.28 -3.38
CA ALA A 72 2.85 -21.39 -2.78
C ALA A 72 4.38 -21.17 -2.72
N LEU A 73 4.97 -20.35 -3.60
CA LEU A 73 6.38 -19.97 -3.50
C LEU A 73 6.61 -19.02 -2.33
N LEU A 74 5.74 -18.01 -2.16
CA LEU A 74 5.84 -17.03 -1.07
C LEU A 74 5.67 -17.65 0.32
N ASP A 75 5.10 -18.85 0.44
CA ASP A 75 5.02 -19.59 1.71
C ASP A 75 6.38 -20.13 2.20
N ARG A 76 7.36 -20.30 1.31
CA ARG A 76 8.60 -21.04 1.62
C ARG A 76 9.89 -20.41 1.09
N HIS A 77 9.81 -19.62 0.03
CA HIS A 77 10.98 -19.02 -0.60
C HIS A 77 11.60 -17.98 0.34
N ALA A 78 12.93 -18.03 0.52
CA ALA A 78 13.68 -17.12 1.40
C ALA A 78 13.11 -16.99 2.84
N GLY A 79 12.58 -18.09 3.39
CA GLY A 79 12.00 -18.12 4.74
C GLY A 79 10.51 -17.75 4.81
N GLY A 80 9.85 -17.55 3.66
CA GLY A 80 8.42 -17.31 3.55
C GLY A 80 7.98 -15.89 3.92
N LEU A 81 6.76 -15.54 3.51
CA LEU A 81 6.05 -14.34 3.94
C LEU A 81 4.97 -14.72 4.95
N ASN A 82 4.74 -13.86 5.95
CA ASN A 82 3.69 -14.09 6.94
C ASN A 82 2.28 -13.75 6.40
N GLU A 83 1.26 -14.07 7.20
CA GLU A 83 -0.16 -13.88 6.88
C GLU A 83 -0.56 -12.43 6.55
N THR A 84 0.22 -11.44 6.97
CA THR A 84 -0.02 -10.02 6.64
C THR A 84 0.75 -9.58 5.39
N GLU A 85 1.97 -10.08 5.21
CA GLU A 85 2.83 -9.75 4.07
C GLU A 85 2.35 -10.38 2.77
N LYS A 86 2.01 -11.67 2.79
CA LYS A 86 1.70 -12.42 1.57
C LYS A 86 0.51 -11.83 0.80
N PRO A 87 -0.64 -11.51 1.42
CA PRO A 87 -1.76 -10.91 0.71
C PRO A 87 -1.42 -9.55 0.10
N LEU A 88 -0.62 -8.73 0.81
CA LEU A 88 -0.15 -7.44 0.29
C LEU A 88 0.70 -7.63 -0.98
N PHE A 89 1.66 -8.56 -0.94
CA PHE A 89 2.53 -8.84 -2.08
C PHE A 89 1.73 -9.33 -3.29
N LEU A 90 0.83 -10.30 -3.10
CA LEU A 90 -0.01 -10.83 -4.18
C LEU A 90 -0.92 -9.74 -4.77
N SER A 91 -1.50 -8.89 -3.93
CA SER A 91 -2.32 -7.75 -4.38
C SER A 91 -1.53 -6.79 -5.26
N VAL A 92 -0.34 -6.36 -4.81
CA VAL A 92 0.50 -5.42 -5.57
C VAL A 92 1.05 -6.05 -6.85
N PHE A 93 1.47 -7.32 -6.82
CA PHE A 93 1.91 -8.05 -8.01
C PHE A 93 0.79 -8.14 -9.04
N ARG A 94 -0.42 -8.51 -8.63
CA ARG A 94 -1.58 -8.56 -9.52
C ARG A 94 -1.82 -7.22 -10.20
N LYS A 95 -1.89 -6.12 -9.42
CA LYS A 95 -2.10 -4.78 -9.99
C LYS A 95 -1.01 -4.40 -10.98
N GLN A 96 0.26 -4.70 -10.68
CA GLN A 96 1.35 -4.44 -11.61
C GLN A 96 1.24 -5.24 -12.91
N ILE A 97 0.87 -6.52 -12.84
CA ILE A 97 0.63 -7.36 -14.03
C ILE A 97 -0.54 -6.82 -14.84
N GLU A 98 -1.66 -6.52 -14.20
CA GLU A 98 -2.90 -6.02 -14.83
C GLU A 98 -2.71 -4.68 -15.55
N THR A 99 -1.73 -3.86 -15.13
CA THR A 99 -1.41 -2.62 -15.87
C THR A 99 -0.73 -2.86 -17.20
N GLY A 100 -0.27 -4.09 -17.49
CA GLY A 100 0.40 -4.41 -18.75
C GLY A 100 1.67 -3.60 -19.02
N GLY A 101 2.27 -3.00 -18.00
CA GLY A 101 3.43 -2.12 -18.18
C GLY A 101 3.09 -0.68 -18.58
N LEU A 102 1.85 -0.23 -18.43
CA LEU A 102 1.39 1.12 -18.81
C LEU A 102 2.32 2.26 -18.35
N PHE A 103 2.86 2.20 -17.13
CA PHE A 103 3.81 3.20 -16.65
C PHE A 103 5.10 3.22 -17.49
N ARG A 104 5.65 2.05 -17.83
CA ARG A 104 6.81 1.94 -18.71
C ARG A 104 6.51 2.54 -20.08
N ASP A 105 5.34 2.25 -20.63
CA ASP A 105 5.05 2.61 -22.01
C ASP A 105 4.73 4.11 -22.17
N LYS A 106 4.09 4.72 -21.18
CA LYS A 106 3.61 6.11 -21.30
C LYS A 106 4.28 7.11 -20.36
N CYS A 107 4.81 6.67 -19.22
CA CYS A 107 5.30 7.59 -18.18
C CYS A 107 6.83 7.64 -18.10
N ILE A 108 7.54 6.54 -18.42
CA ILE A 108 8.99 6.41 -18.18
C ILE A 108 9.85 7.38 -19.01
N ILE A 109 9.30 7.94 -20.08
CA ILE A 109 10.02 8.91 -20.91
C ILE A 109 10.27 10.24 -20.17
N CYS A 110 9.40 10.60 -19.23
CA CYS A 110 9.48 11.83 -18.45
C CYS A 110 9.72 11.57 -16.95
N HIS A 111 9.43 10.35 -16.49
CA HIS A 111 9.56 9.94 -15.11
C HIS A 111 10.53 8.78 -14.99
N ASP A 112 11.22 8.68 -13.86
CA ASP A 112 12.04 7.51 -13.56
C ASP A 112 11.13 6.33 -13.17
N ARG A 113 11.12 5.92 -11.89
CA ARG A 113 10.30 4.78 -11.43
C ARG A 113 8.93 5.23 -10.93
N ALA A 114 7.90 4.40 -11.15
CA ALA A 114 6.55 4.64 -10.64
C ALA A 114 6.53 4.88 -9.13
N TYR A 115 7.34 4.10 -8.39
CA TYR A 115 7.48 4.28 -6.94
C TYR A 115 8.04 5.66 -6.57
N GLU A 116 9.09 6.14 -7.24
CA GLU A 116 9.66 7.46 -6.95
C GLU A 116 8.67 8.58 -7.29
N LEU A 117 7.93 8.46 -8.40
CA LEU A 117 6.88 9.41 -8.73
C LEU A 117 5.80 9.44 -7.64
N ALA A 118 5.27 8.28 -7.26
CA ALA A 118 4.25 8.16 -6.23
C ALA A 118 4.76 8.75 -4.91
N ARG A 119 5.92 8.30 -4.45
CA ARG A 119 6.55 8.74 -3.20
C ARG A 119 6.78 10.24 -3.13
N LEU A 120 7.35 10.82 -4.19
CA LEU A 120 7.85 12.20 -4.14
C LEU A 120 6.78 13.22 -4.51
N LYS A 121 5.81 12.85 -5.36
CA LYS A 121 4.89 13.81 -5.99
C LYS A 121 3.43 13.57 -5.65
N LEU A 122 3.07 12.39 -5.13
CA LEU A 122 1.69 12.02 -4.83
C LEU A 122 1.47 11.85 -3.32
N ILE A 123 0.21 11.88 -2.92
CA ILE A 123 -0.26 11.64 -1.56
C ILE A 123 -1.64 10.99 -1.59
N LEU A 124 -1.94 10.15 -0.60
CA LEU A 124 -3.31 9.70 -0.35
C LEU A 124 -4.03 10.71 0.54
N ARG A 125 -5.15 11.23 0.07
CA ARG A 125 -6.03 12.10 0.86
C ARG A 125 -7.47 11.66 0.62
N ASP A 126 -8.19 11.37 1.70
CA ASP A 126 -9.59 10.93 1.65
C ASP A 126 -9.83 9.73 0.72
N GLY A 127 -8.86 8.80 0.68
CA GLY A 127 -8.90 7.61 -0.18
C GLY A 127 -8.57 7.86 -1.65
N GLN A 128 -8.24 9.09 -2.04
CA GLN A 128 -7.91 9.47 -3.41
C GLN A 128 -6.41 9.74 -3.57
N VAL A 129 -5.87 9.41 -4.75
CA VAL A 129 -4.50 9.74 -5.13
C VAL A 129 -4.48 11.19 -5.63
N MET A 130 -3.80 12.04 -4.87
CA MET A 130 -3.72 13.48 -5.12
C MET A 130 -2.29 13.91 -5.41
N GLY A 131 -2.13 14.99 -6.18
CA GLY A 131 -0.83 15.65 -6.34
C GLY A 131 -0.43 16.36 -5.06
N ARG A 132 0.68 15.93 -4.43
CA ARG A 132 1.14 16.40 -3.11
C ARG A 132 1.25 17.91 -2.97
N TYR A 133 1.69 18.59 -4.03
CA TYR A 133 1.97 20.03 -4.01
C TYR A 133 0.99 20.86 -4.85
N SER A 134 0.04 20.21 -5.53
CA SER A 134 -0.88 20.88 -6.45
C SER A 134 -2.35 20.65 -6.11
N ASP A 135 -2.63 19.74 -5.18
CA ASP A 135 -3.98 19.28 -4.81
C ASP A 135 -4.84 18.84 -6.01
N ARG A 136 -4.20 18.47 -7.13
CA ARG A 136 -4.89 17.93 -8.30
C ARG A 136 -5.29 16.48 -8.08
N ASP A 137 -6.51 16.14 -8.45
CA ASP A 137 -6.96 14.76 -8.62
C ASP A 137 -6.13 14.09 -9.72
N ILE A 138 -5.42 13.01 -9.39
CA ILE A 138 -4.47 12.39 -10.32
C ILE A 138 -5.20 11.61 -11.41
N GLY A 139 -6.32 10.95 -11.12
CA GLY A 139 -7.09 10.24 -12.14
C GLY A 139 -7.51 11.16 -13.28
N THR A 140 -8.09 12.32 -12.95
CA THR A 140 -8.50 13.34 -13.91
C THR A 140 -7.31 13.98 -14.61
N PHE A 141 -6.22 14.24 -13.88
CA PHE A 141 -5.02 14.87 -14.43
C PHE A 141 -4.34 13.98 -15.49
N LEU A 142 -4.34 12.65 -15.29
CA LEU A 142 -3.71 11.69 -16.19
C LEU A 142 -4.35 11.64 -17.59
N LEU A 143 -5.65 11.95 -17.71
CA LEU A 143 -6.35 12.02 -19.00
C LEU A 143 -5.69 13.01 -19.96
N ASN A 144 -5.11 14.09 -19.44
CA ASN A 144 -4.47 15.13 -20.23
C ASN A 144 -2.95 15.02 -20.21
N HIS A 145 -2.35 14.82 -19.02
CA HIS A 145 -0.89 14.79 -18.88
C HIS A 145 -0.27 13.51 -19.44
N GLY A 146 -0.81 12.36 -19.01
CA GLY A 146 -0.40 11.06 -19.53
C GLY A 146 -1.05 10.70 -20.87
N ARG A 147 -2.05 11.49 -21.30
CA ARG A 147 -2.92 11.18 -22.45
C ARG A 147 -3.48 9.76 -22.35
N LEU A 148 -3.90 9.41 -21.12
CA LEU A 148 -4.50 8.12 -20.81
C LEU A 148 -5.98 8.12 -21.20
N THR A 149 -6.49 6.95 -21.61
CA THR A 149 -7.95 6.74 -21.63
C THR A 149 -8.50 6.73 -20.20
N PRO A 150 -9.83 6.85 -20.00
CA PRO A 150 -10.43 6.70 -18.67
C PRO A 150 -10.03 5.40 -17.97
N GLU A 151 -10.01 4.28 -18.68
CA GLU A 151 -9.67 2.96 -18.16
C GLU A 151 -8.19 2.88 -17.77
N GLU A 152 -7.29 3.41 -18.62
CA GLU A 152 -5.86 3.48 -18.30
C GLU A 152 -5.57 4.38 -17.10
N ALA A 153 -6.30 5.50 -16.98
CA ALA A 153 -6.17 6.41 -15.84
C ALA A 153 -6.62 5.76 -14.53
N GLU A 154 -7.71 4.98 -14.55
CA GLU A 154 -8.16 4.17 -13.43
C GLU A 154 -7.11 3.14 -13.02
N LEU A 155 -6.63 2.32 -13.97
CA LEU A 155 -5.59 1.31 -13.73
C LEU A 155 -4.31 1.91 -13.13
N MET A 156 -3.88 3.08 -13.63
CA MET A 156 -2.67 3.72 -13.13
C MET A 156 -2.86 4.39 -11.78
N THR A 157 -4.05 4.91 -11.51
CA THR A 157 -4.40 5.44 -10.18
C THR A 157 -4.42 4.31 -9.14
N ASP A 158 -4.94 3.13 -9.50
CA ASP A 158 -4.91 1.92 -8.67
C ASP A 158 -3.47 1.50 -8.30
N VAL A 159 -2.54 1.55 -9.26
CA VAL A 159 -1.12 1.28 -8.98
C VAL A 159 -0.55 2.31 -8.02
N PHE A 160 -0.78 3.60 -8.25
CA PHE A 160 -0.27 4.63 -7.36
C PHE A 160 -0.86 4.51 -5.96
N PHE A 161 -2.15 4.17 -5.86
CA PHE A 161 -2.79 3.90 -4.58
C PHE A 161 -2.09 2.75 -3.87
N ALA A 162 -1.89 1.61 -4.54
CA ALA A 162 -1.20 0.45 -3.98
C ALA A 162 0.26 0.76 -3.55
N LEU A 163 0.98 1.60 -4.30
CA LEU A 163 2.34 2.03 -3.96
C LEU A 163 2.40 3.02 -2.78
N LEU A 164 1.29 3.69 -2.47
CA LEU A 164 1.16 4.63 -1.37
C LEU A 164 0.52 4.01 -0.12
N GLN A 165 -0.17 2.86 -0.26
CA GLN A 165 -0.67 2.10 0.88
C GLN A 165 0.49 1.73 1.81
N GLY A 166 0.27 1.88 3.11
CA GLY A 166 1.33 1.66 4.11
C GLY A 166 2.04 2.92 4.58
N ARG A 167 1.80 4.07 3.95
CA ARG A 167 2.59 5.28 4.19
C ARG A 167 1.74 6.41 4.75
N ARG A 168 2.14 6.92 5.92
CA ARG A 168 1.60 8.15 6.52
C ARG A 168 2.19 9.38 5.84
#